data_AF-A0AAU0ULC6-F1
#
_entry.id   AF-A0AAU0ULC6-F1
#
_cell.length_a   1.000
_cell.length_b   1.000
_cell.length_c   1.000
_cell.angle_alpha   90.00
_cell.angle_beta   90.00
_cell.angle_gamma   90.00
#
_symmetry.space_group_name_H-M   'P 1'
#
loop_
_entity.id
_entity.type
_entity.pdbx_description
1 polymer ?
#
loop_
_entity_poly.entity_id
_entity_poly.type
_entity_poly.pdbx_seq_one_letter_code
_entity_poly.pdbx_strand_id
1 'polypeptide(L)'
;MKATFNDFIRKAPNYKKFKGNAEAIHIFNEILSDDQNIIVMIDASEAGKPALCACLEQVEDYYLSQAFPTFDLRDNFTKQALGTMVRIVLEPFGYLTKSQKDIPKSYNARFVTSAMTYAKTGPATMRVVRRIEQI
;
A
#
# COMPACT_ATOMS: atom_id res chain seq x y z
N MET A 1 15.63 6.02 -3.94
CA MET A 1 15.55 4.68 -3.32
C MET A 1 14.12 4.47 -2.88
N LYS A 2 13.59 3.23 -2.97
CA LYS A 2 12.24 2.94 -2.46
C LYS A 2 12.16 3.24 -0.97
N ALA A 3 10.96 3.52 -0.48
CA ALA A 3 10.73 3.61 0.95
C ALA A 3 10.95 2.24 1.62
N THR A 4 11.38 2.28 2.87
CA THR A 4 11.59 1.09 3.71
C THR A 4 10.54 1.03 4.82
N PHE A 5 10.35 -0.14 5.42
CA PHE A 5 9.49 -0.27 6.60
C PHE A 5 9.93 0.65 7.76
N ASN A 6 11.25 0.88 7.90
CA ASN A 6 11.78 1.83 8.88
C ASN A 6 11.37 3.28 8.58
N ASP A 7 11.23 3.65 7.30
CA ASP A 7 10.67 4.96 6.93
C ASP A 7 9.20 5.06 7.35
N PHE A 8 8.43 3.96 7.27
CA PHE A 8 7.08 3.92 7.80
C PHE A 8 7.03 4.17 9.30
N ILE A 9 7.81 3.43 10.08
CA ILE A 9 7.86 3.60 11.55
C ILE A 9 8.35 5.01 11.94
N ARG A 10 9.31 5.57 11.19
CA ARG A 10 9.86 6.92 11.45
C ARG A 10 8.88 8.03 11.10
N LYS A 11 8.22 7.96 9.94
CA LYS A 11 7.30 8.99 9.44
C LYS A 11 5.90 8.90 10.07
N ALA A 12 5.53 7.76 10.63
CA ALA A 12 4.21 7.55 11.22
C ALA A 12 4.32 6.97 12.66
N PRO A 13 4.73 7.80 13.64
CA PRO A 13 5.07 7.34 14.98
C PRO A 13 3.90 6.71 15.75
N ASN A 14 2.66 7.00 15.38
CA ASN A 14 1.46 6.37 15.95
C ASN A 14 1.48 4.85 15.76
N TYR A 15 2.13 4.34 14.70
CA TYR A 15 2.19 2.93 14.36
C TYR A 15 3.45 2.23 14.87
N LYS A 16 4.21 2.85 15.79
CA LYS A 16 5.41 2.26 16.42
C LYS A 16 5.16 0.88 17.04
N LYS A 17 3.92 0.56 17.43
CA LYS A 17 3.55 -0.78 17.94
C LYS A 17 3.85 -1.91 16.95
N PHE A 18 3.89 -1.62 15.66
CA PHE A 18 4.26 -2.58 14.62
C PHE A 18 5.76 -2.68 14.37
N LYS A 19 6.60 -1.97 15.14
CA LYS A 19 8.05 -2.13 15.06
C LYS A 19 8.42 -3.58 15.40
N GLY A 20 9.04 -4.28 14.45
CA GLY A 20 9.40 -5.70 14.60
C GLY A 20 8.24 -6.67 14.39
N ASN A 21 7.05 -6.21 14.00
CA ASN A 21 5.94 -7.08 13.66
C ASN A 21 6.19 -7.75 12.30
N ALA A 22 6.32 -9.08 12.28
CA ALA A 22 6.69 -9.83 11.07
C ALA A 22 5.66 -9.70 9.94
N GLU A 23 4.36 -9.71 10.26
CA GLU A 23 3.28 -9.57 9.28
C GLU A 23 3.28 -8.19 8.63
N ALA A 24 3.42 -7.13 9.44
CA ALA A 24 3.49 -5.74 8.97
C ALA A 24 4.71 -5.52 8.06
N ILE A 25 5.86 -6.11 8.44
CA ILE A 25 7.10 -6.06 7.66
C ILE A 25 6.91 -6.79 6.33
N HIS A 26 6.32 -7.99 6.35
CA HIS A 26 6.05 -8.78 5.15
C HIS A 26 5.11 -8.04 4.19
N ILE A 27 3.97 -7.55 4.68
CA ILE A 27 3.03 -6.77 3.86
C ILE A 27 3.73 -5.58 3.22
N PHE A 28 4.55 -4.84 3.98
CA PHE A 28 5.24 -3.68 3.44
C PHE A 28 6.29 -4.07 2.39
N ASN A 29 7.19 -5.00 2.71
CA ASN A 29 8.37 -5.28 1.90
C ASN A 29 8.04 -6.18 0.70
N GLU A 30 7.24 -7.22 0.91
CA GLU A 30 7.02 -8.28 -0.09
C GLU A 30 5.77 -8.04 -0.94
N ILE A 31 4.76 -7.33 -0.41
CA ILE A 31 3.52 -7.04 -1.13
C ILE A 31 3.53 -5.60 -1.63
N LEU A 32 3.48 -4.62 -0.74
CA LEU A 32 3.31 -3.21 -1.15
C LEU A 32 4.52 -2.65 -1.89
N SER A 33 5.74 -3.07 -1.53
CA SER A 33 7.00 -2.56 -2.13
C SER A 33 7.49 -3.36 -3.33
N ASP A 34 6.78 -4.43 -3.71
CA ASP A 34 7.03 -5.15 -4.94
C ASP A 34 6.89 -4.21 -6.15
N ASP A 35 7.80 -4.34 -7.12
CA ASP A 35 7.84 -3.42 -8.27
C ASP A 35 6.56 -3.48 -9.10
N GLN A 36 6.03 -4.68 -9.33
CA GLN A 36 4.80 -4.84 -10.10
C GLN A 36 3.62 -4.21 -9.35
N ASN A 37 3.52 -4.44 -8.05
CA ASN A 37 2.49 -3.84 -7.20
C ASN A 37 2.60 -2.30 -7.15
N ILE A 38 3.80 -1.73 -7.08
CA ILE A 38 4.00 -0.28 -7.17
C ILE A 38 3.49 0.27 -8.51
N ILE A 39 3.82 -0.40 -9.62
CA ILE A 39 3.40 0.02 -10.96
C ILE A 39 1.88 0.02 -11.05
N VAL A 40 1.21 -1.06 -10.63
CA VAL A 40 -0.26 -1.14 -10.72
C VAL A 40 -0.96 -0.21 -9.71
N MET A 41 -0.37 0.09 -8.56
CA MET A 41 -0.86 1.11 -7.63
C MET A 41 -0.79 2.52 -8.23
N ILE A 42 0.28 2.81 -8.97
CA ILE A 42 0.40 4.07 -9.73
C ILE A 42 -0.66 4.14 -10.82
N ASP A 43 -0.85 3.07 -11.60
CA ASP A 43 -1.89 3.02 -12.64
C ASP A 43 -3.31 3.20 -12.07
N ALA A 44 -3.60 2.55 -10.93
CA ALA A 44 -4.85 2.76 -10.22
C ALA A 44 -5.03 4.23 -9.78
N SER A 45 -3.95 4.86 -9.29
CA SER A 45 -3.96 6.26 -8.87
C SER A 45 -4.20 7.22 -10.05
N GLU A 46 -3.55 6.99 -11.19
CA GLU A 46 -3.75 7.76 -12.43
C GLU A 46 -5.16 7.60 -12.99
N ALA A 47 -5.76 6.41 -12.82
CA ALA A 47 -7.17 6.16 -13.12
C ALA A 47 -8.15 6.74 -12.08
N GLY A 48 -7.66 7.42 -11.03
CA GLY A 48 -8.47 8.01 -9.96
C GLY A 48 -9.16 6.96 -9.06
N LYS A 49 -8.64 5.73 -9.03
CA LYS A 49 -9.08 4.63 -8.18
C LYS A 49 -8.21 4.56 -6.91
N PRO A 50 -8.69 3.93 -5.82
CA PRO A 50 -7.84 3.71 -4.65
C PRO A 50 -6.62 2.86 -5.01
N ALA A 51 -5.43 3.28 -4.60
CA ALA A 51 -4.19 2.59 -4.97
C ALA A 51 -4.16 1.16 -4.42
N LEU A 52 -4.57 0.99 -3.16
CA LEU A 52 -4.55 -0.31 -2.48
C LEU A 52 -5.34 -1.39 -3.22
N CYS A 53 -6.38 -1.03 -4.01
CA CYS A 53 -7.13 -2.00 -4.81
C CYS A 53 -6.23 -2.88 -5.69
N ALA A 54 -5.07 -2.36 -6.13
CA ALA A 54 -4.18 -3.04 -7.05
C ALA A 54 -3.49 -4.28 -6.44
N CYS A 55 -3.38 -4.35 -5.11
CA CYS A 55 -2.75 -5.47 -4.39
C CYS A 55 -3.56 -5.91 -3.15
N LEU A 56 -4.80 -5.45 -3.00
CA LEU A 56 -5.63 -5.71 -1.82
C LEU A 56 -5.89 -7.20 -1.61
N GLU A 57 -6.12 -7.95 -2.69
CA GLU A 57 -6.31 -9.39 -2.63
C GLU A 57 -5.11 -10.10 -2.01
N GLN A 58 -3.89 -9.78 -2.45
CA GLN A 58 -2.65 -10.34 -1.90
C GLN A 58 -2.49 -10.04 -0.39
N VAL A 59 -2.80 -8.81 0.02
CA VAL A 59 -2.74 -8.42 1.44
C VAL A 59 -3.74 -9.21 2.28
N GLU A 60 -4.98 -9.34 1.80
CA GLU A 60 -6.03 -10.05 2.53
C GLU A 60 -5.82 -11.58 2.53
N ASP A 61 -5.28 -12.15 1.46
CA ASP A 61 -4.92 -13.58 1.39
C ASP A 61 -3.76 -13.89 2.34
N TYR A 62 -2.74 -13.03 2.38
CA TYR A 62 -1.67 -13.16 3.35
C TYR A 62 -2.20 -13.11 4.79
N TYR A 63 -3.08 -12.16 5.10
CA TYR A 63 -3.72 -12.06 6.41
C TYR A 63 -4.52 -13.33 6.76
N LEU A 64 -5.30 -13.87 5.82
CA LEU A 64 -6.08 -15.09 6.04
C LEU A 64 -5.24 -16.36 6.18
N SER A 65 -4.02 -16.37 5.64
CA SER A 65 -3.08 -17.48 5.83
C SER A 65 -2.46 -17.52 7.23
N GLN A 66 -2.62 -16.47 8.04
CA GLN A 66 -2.08 -16.42 9.41
C GLN A 66 -3.01 -17.12 10.40
N ALA A 67 -2.46 -18.06 11.18
CA ALA A 67 -3.22 -18.75 12.23
C ALA A 67 -3.60 -17.81 13.39
N PHE A 68 -2.71 -16.88 13.76
CA PHE A 68 -2.89 -15.92 14.85
C PHE A 68 -2.39 -14.53 14.43
N PRO A 69 -3.19 -13.79 13.63
CA PRO A 69 -2.75 -12.53 13.06
C PRO A 69 -2.52 -11.46 14.14
N THR A 70 -1.34 -10.87 14.10
CA THR A 70 -0.93 -9.74 14.95
C THR A 70 -1.06 -8.40 14.23
N PHE A 71 -1.15 -8.43 12.90
CA PHE A 71 -1.58 -7.31 12.05
C PHE A 71 -3.03 -7.53 11.61
N ASP A 72 -3.97 -7.30 12.53
CA ASP A 72 -5.37 -7.67 12.34
C ASP A 72 -6.15 -6.71 11.42
N LEU A 73 -6.48 -7.15 10.21
CA LEU A 73 -7.29 -6.38 9.25
C LEU A 73 -8.75 -6.19 9.68
N ARG A 74 -9.22 -6.72 10.81
CA ARG A 74 -10.53 -6.36 11.37
C ARG A 74 -10.49 -5.07 12.20
N ASP A 75 -9.31 -4.73 12.71
CA ASP A 75 -9.08 -3.54 13.51
C ASP A 75 -8.88 -2.28 12.64
N ASN A 76 -9.60 -1.22 12.98
CA ASN A 76 -9.53 0.06 12.26
C ASN A 76 -8.14 0.69 12.36
N PHE A 77 -7.44 0.54 13.49
CA PHE A 77 -6.09 1.09 13.63
C PHE A 77 -5.10 0.41 12.65
N THR A 78 -5.20 -0.90 12.48
CA THR A 78 -4.39 -1.68 11.55
C THR A 78 -4.73 -1.33 10.09
N LYS A 79 -6.01 -1.14 9.75
CA LYS A 79 -6.41 -0.65 8.41
C LYS A 79 -5.83 0.73 8.10
N GLN A 80 -5.83 1.64 9.08
CA GLN A 80 -5.20 2.96 8.92
C GLN A 80 -3.68 2.87 8.78
N ALA A 81 -3.04 1.94 9.49
CA ALA A 81 -1.63 1.63 9.31
C ALA A 81 -1.33 1.15 7.90
N LEU A 82 -2.11 0.20 7.38
CA LEU A 82 -2.02 -0.29 6.00
C LEU A 82 -2.14 0.84 4.97
N GLY A 83 -3.17 1.70 5.09
CA GLY A 83 -3.30 2.86 4.21
C GLY A 83 -2.12 3.83 4.30
N THR A 84 -1.54 3.97 5.50
CA THR A 84 -0.35 4.79 5.73
C THR A 84 0.92 4.18 5.11
N MET A 85 1.04 2.86 5.11
CA MET A 85 2.13 2.15 4.41
C MET A 85 2.08 2.43 2.91
N VAL A 86 0.90 2.31 2.29
CA VAL A 86 0.70 2.63 0.86
C VAL A 86 1.16 4.05 0.54
N ARG A 87 0.78 5.04 1.39
CA ARG A 87 1.22 6.43 1.22
C ARG A 87 2.74 6.54 1.19
N ILE A 88 3.42 5.88 2.13
CA ILE A 88 4.89 5.93 2.24
C ILE A 88 5.58 5.22 1.07
N VAL A 89 5.01 4.14 0.56
CA VAL A 89 5.52 3.44 -0.63
C VAL A 89 5.44 4.31 -1.87
N LEU A 90 4.37 5.10 -2.02
CA LEU A 90 4.13 5.93 -3.21
C LEU A 90 4.81 7.31 -3.16
N GLU A 91 5.18 7.80 -1.97
CA GLU A 91 5.88 9.08 -1.76
C GLU A 91 7.14 9.26 -2.65
N PRO A 92 8.08 8.31 -2.76
CA PRO A 92 9.25 8.44 -3.63
C PRO A 92 8.93 8.72 -5.09
N PHE A 93 7.73 8.34 -5.56
CA PHE A 93 7.26 8.54 -6.93
C PHE A 93 6.50 9.87 -7.13
N GLY A 94 6.38 10.67 -6.06
CA GLY A 94 5.71 11.98 -6.07
C GLY A 94 4.19 11.92 -5.92
N TYR A 95 3.63 10.76 -5.53
CA TYR A 95 2.19 10.59 -5.34
C TYR A 95 1.81 10.93 -3.90
N LEU A 96 0.91 11.91 -3.73
CA LEU A 96 0.36 12.32 -2.45
C LEU A 96 -1.13 11.97 -2.39
N THR A 97 -1.64 11.76 -1.18
CA THR A 97 -3.05 11.45 -0.95
C THR A 97 -3.94 12.56 -1.47
N LYS A 98 -4.95 12.22 -2.27
CA LYS A 98 -5.91 13.16 -2.84
C LYS A 98 -7.25 13.11 -2.10
N SER A 99 -7.90 11.96 -2.11
CA SER A 99 -9.18 11.73 -1.43
C SER A 99 -9.37 10.26 -1.10
N GLN A 100 -10.26 9.96 -0.16
CA GLN A 100 -10.68 8.60 0.14
C GLN A 100 -11.85 8.20 -0.76
N LYS A 101 -11.86 6.95 -1.23
CA LYS A 101 -13.00 6.37 -1.96
C LYS A 101 -13.23 4.94 -1.50
N ASP A 102 -14.47 4.49 -1.66
CA ASP A 102 -14.84 3.10 -1.41
C ASP A 102 -14.12 2.16 -2.38
N ILE A 103 -13.78 0.97 -1.89
CA ILE A 103 -13.26 -0.10 -2.72
C ILE A 103 -14.42 -0.60 -3.61
N PRO A 104 -14.28 -0.61 -4.95
CA PRO A 104 -15.34 -1.09 -5.81
C PRO A 104 -15.65 -2.57 -5.53
N LYS A 105 -16.94 -2.94 -5.58
CA LYS A 105 -17.40 -4.31 -5.29
C LYS A 105 -16.73 -5.38 -6.16
N SER A 106 -16.28 -5.01 -7.36
CA SER A 106 -15.56 -5.90 -8.28
C SER A 106 -14.24 -6.45 -7.71
N TYR A 107 -13.66 -5.82 -6.70
CA TYR A 107 -12.42 -6.26 -6.05
C TYR A 107 -12.66 -7.28 -4.92
N ASN A 108 -13.91 -7.65 -4.63
CA ASN A 108 -14.28 -8.64 -3.62
C ASN A 108 -13.57 -8.48 -2.26
N ALA A 109 -13.31 -7.24 -1.85
CA ALA A 109 -12.61 -6.94 -0.61
C ALA A 109 -13.39 -7.46 0.60
N ARG A 110 -12.69 -8.17 1.50
CA ARG A 110 -13.27 -8.85 2.66
C ARG A 110 -13.17 -8.01 3.93
N PHE A 111 -12.12 -7.21 4.06
CA PHE A 111 -11.80 -6.48 5.30
C PHE A 111 -11.69 -4.98 5.09
N VAL A 112 -11.14 -4.53 3.96
CA VAL A 112 -10.93 -3.10 3.67
C VAL A 112 -12.08 -2.57 2.81
N THR A 113 -12.83 -1.60 3.33
CA THR A 113 -14.01 -1.04 2.65
C THR A 113 -13.72 0.22 1.85
N SER A 114 -12.69 0.98 2.22
CA SER A 114 -12.27 2.19 1.52
C SER A 114 -10.75 2.37 1.62
N ALA A 115 -10.18 3.09 0.65
CA ALA A 115 -8.76 3.43 0.66
C ALA A 115 -8.51 4.79 -0.02
N MET A 116 -7.29 5.29 0.14
CA MET A 116 -6.88 6.56 -0.45
C MET A 116 -6.61 6.42 -1.95
N THR A 117 -7.07 7.43 -2.69
CA THR A 117 -6.61 7.76 -4.04
C THR A 117 -5.43 8.72 -3.96
N TYR A 118 -4.61 8.74 -5.00
CA TYR A 118 -3.39 9.55 -5.03
C TYR A 118 -3.31 10.38 -6.31
N ALA A 119 -2.60 11.50 -6.22
CA ALA A 119 -2.24 12.32 -7.37
C ALA A 119 -0.76 12.66 -7.33
N LYS A 120 -0.14 12.77 -8.50
CA LYS A 120 1.28 13.11 -8.64
C LYS A 120 1.50 14.61 -8.47
N THR A 121 1.41 15.09 -7.23
CA THR A 121 1.54 16.51 -6.87
C THR A 121 2.73 16.79 -5.94
N GLY A 122 3.44 15.75 -5.52
CA GLY A 122 4.60 15.85 -4.63
C GLY A 122 5.94 15.80 -5.35
N PRO A 123 7.04 16.09 -4.63
CA PRO A 123 8.39 15.90 -5.16
C PRO A 123 8.67 14.42 -5.39
N ALA A 124 9.15 14.07 -6.58
CA ALA A 124 9.53 12.70 -6.92
C ALA A 124 11.06 12.53 -6.86
N THR A 125 11.50 11.46 -6.20
CA THR A 125 12.90 11.00 -6.20
C THR A 125 13.10 9.74 -7.04
N MET A 126 12.01 9.14 -7.52
CA MET A 126 11.96 7.97 -8.38
C MET A 126 10.88 8.13 -9.45
N ARG A 127 11.01 7.38 -10.54
CA ARG A 127 10.00 7.28 -11.59
C ARG A 127 9.91 5.84 -12.10
N VAL A 128 8.71 5.42 -12.48
CA VAL A 128 8.50 4.19 -13.25
C VAL A 128 8.86 4.47 -14.71
N VAL A 129 9.65 3.59 -15.32
CA VAL A 129 9.97 3.63 -16.75
C VAL A 129 9.43 2.35 -17.38
N ARG A 130 8.49 2.49 -18.33
CA ARG A 130 7.95 1.36 -19.10
C ARG A 130 8.66 1.29 -20.44
N ARG A 131 9.11 0.11 -20.84
CA ARG A 131 9.78 -0.12 -22.14
C ARG A 131 9.15 -1.31 -22.84
N ILE A 132 9.00 -1.20 -24.15
CA ILE A 132 8.63 -2.30 -25.05
C ILE A 132 9.93 -2.83 -25.65
N GLU A 133 10.17 -4.12 -25.56
CA GLU A 133 11.34 -4.80 -26.12
C GLU A 133 10.89 -5.93 -27.06
N GLN A 134 11.67 -6.20 -28.10
CA GLN A 134 11.42 -7.33 -29.01
C GLN A 134 11.87 -8.63 -28.32
N ILE A 135 11.06 -9.68 -28.48
CA ILE A 135 11.35 -11.04 -28.02
C ILE A 135 12.11 -11.78 -29.11
#